data_AF-A0A0B2K155-F1
#
_entry.id   AF-A0A0B2K155-F1
#
_cell.length_a   1.000
_cell.length_b   1.000
_cell.length_c   1.000
_cell.angle_alpha   90.00
_cell.angle_beta   90.00
_cell.angle_gamma   90.00
#
_symmetry.space_group_name_H-M   'P 1'
#
loop_
_entity.id
_entity.type
_entity.pdbx_description
1 polymer ?
#
loop_
_entity_poly.entity_id
_entity_poly.type
_entity_poly.pdbx_seq_one_letter_code
_entity_poly.pdbx_strand_id
1 'polypeptide(L)'
;MAIIKVTQKDLDLIRVEAEDVTTLDDKYFLMEKLHKYIEVLDAQVDALDYDNSVSAKEREKLLSLQRYSQEIRQFIMGRPIGPRRFGLFVEYPEGYEG
;
A
#
# COMPACT_ATOMS: atom_id res chain seq x y z
N MET A 1 -8.57 23.23 4.30
CA MET A 1 -8.21 21.84 3.92
C MET A 1 -6.69 21.74 3.97
N ALA A 2 -6.13 20.85 4.80
CA ALA A 2 -4.70 20.60 4.77
C ALA A 2 -4.38 19.89 3.44
N ILE A 3 -3.54 20.50 2.61
CA ILE A 3 -3.07 19.88 1.38
C ILE A 3 -2.16 18.73 1.80
N ILE A 4 -2.67 17.50 1.75
CA ILE A 4 -1.87 16.31 2.01
C ILE A 4 -0.85 16.25 0.88
N LYS A 5 0.40 16.59 1.18
CA LYS A 5 1.50 16.52 0.23
C LYS A 5 2.06 15.11 0.30
N VAL A 6 1.72 14.27 -0.68
CA VAL A 6 2.31 12.94 -0.80
C VAL A 6 3.77 13.11 -1.23
N THR A 7 4.68 12.60 -0.42
CA THR A 7 6.11 12.58 -0.73
C THR A 7 6.57 11.18 -1.07
N GLN A 8 7.72 11.07 -1.74
CA GLN A 8 8.31 9.77 -2.06
C GLN A 8 8.57 8.92 -0.81
N LYS A 9 8.92 9.56 0.31
CA LYS A 9 9.15 8.89 1.60
C LYS A 9 7.89 8.19 2.11
N ASP A 10 6.72 8.77 1.86
CA ASP A 10 5.44 8.18 2.30
C ASP A 10 5.12 6.90 1.52
N LEU A 11 5.43 6.89 0.22
CA LEU A 11 5.30 5.72 -0.63
C LEU A 11 6.35 4.64 -0.27
N ASP A 12 7.59 5.05 0.02
CA ASP A 12 8.64 4.14 0.47
C ASP A 12 8.28 3.48 1.81
N LEU A 13 7.67 4.23 2.74
CA LEU A 13 7.20 3.68 4.00
C LEU A 13 6.14 2.60 3.77
N ILE A 14 5.16 2.84 2.91
CA ILE A 14 4.15 1.81 2.56
C ILE A 14 4.81 0.58 1.97
N ARG A 15 5.84 0.76 1.14
CA ARG A 15 6.57 -0.37 0.54
C ARG A 15 7.26 -1.21 1.61
N VAL A 16 7.91 -0.59 2.59
CA VAL A 16 8.54 -1.29 3.73
C VAL A 16 7.48 -1.96 4.61
N GLU A 17 6.37 -1.27 4.92
CA GLU A 17 5.26 -1.88 5.67
C GLU A 17 4.66 -3.07 4.90
N ALA A 18 4.58 -2.98 3.58
CA ALA A 18 4.17 -4.07 2.71
C ALA A 18 5.14 -5.27 2.72
N GLU A 19 6.40 -5.04 3.08
CA GLU A 19 7.40 -6.09 3.29
C GLU A 19 7.11 -6.97 4.52
N ASP A 20 6.44 -6.40 5.52
CA ASP A 20 6.14 -7.06 6.81
C ASP A 20 4.69 -7.59 6.92
N VAL A 21 3.91 -7.54 5.84
CA VAL A 21 2.51 -8.02 5.84
C VAL A 21 2.43 -9.51 6.09
N THR A 22 1.78 -9.89 7.19
CA THR A 22 1.52 -11.30 7.56
C THR A 22 0.04 -11.67 7.61
N THR A 23 -0.87 -10.69 7.60
CA THR A 23 -2.32 -10.91 7.60
C THR A 23 -3.02 -10.31 6.40
N LEU A 24 -4.24 -10.78 6.17
CA LEU A 24 -5.17 -10.20 5.22
C LEU A 24 -5.60 -8.79 5.65
N ASP A 25 -5.78 -8.57 6.96
CA ASP A 25 -6.20 -7.28 7.52
C ASP A 25 -5.12 -6.21 7.33
N ASP A 26 -3.85 -6.54 7.60
CA ASP A 26 -2.71 -5.63 7.35
C ASP A 26 -2.63 -5.26 5.87
N LYS A 27 -2.88 -6.23 4.99
CA LYS A 27 -2.92 -6.01 3.54
C LYS A 27 -4.04 -5.05 3.15
N TYR A 28 -5.24 -5.20 3.71
CA TYR A 28 -6.35 -4.29 3.45
C TYR A 28 -6.07 -2.88 3.97
N PHE A 29 -5.53 -2.77 5.19
CA PHE A 29 -5.16 -1.50 5.78
C PHE A 29 -4.14 -0.74 4.93
N LEU A 30 -3.08 -1.41 4.47
CA LEU A 30 -2.07 -0.80 3.60
C LEU A 30 -2.63 -0.41 2.24
N MET A 31 -3.53 -1.24 1.67
CA MET A 31 -4.21 -0.91 0.43
C MET A 31 -5.09 0.33 0.56
N GLU A 32 -5.84 0.48 1.66
CA GLU A 32 -6.65 1.68 1.90
C GLU A 32 -5.76 2.93 2.04
N LYS A 33 -4.66 2.82 2.80
CA LYS A 33 -3.68 3.91 2.97
C LYS A 33 -3.06 4.32 1.64
N LEU A 34 -2.66 3.35 0.81
CA LEU A 34 -2.13 3.59 -0.53
C LEU A 34 -3.19 4.22 -1.44
N HIS A 35 -4.45 3.79 -1.36
CA HIS A 35 -5.53 4.33 -2.19
C HIS A 35 -5.73 5.83 -1.95
N LYS A 36 -5.70 6.27 -0.70
CA LYS A 36 -5.77 7.71 -0.35
C LYS A 36 -4.63 8.51 -0.96
N TYR A 37 -3.41 7.94 -1.03
CA TYR A 37 -2.29 8.61 -1.68
C TYR A 37 -2.43 8.65 -3.20
N ILE A 38 -2.96 7.59 -3.81
CA ILE A 38 -3.26 7.56 -5.25
C ILE A 38 -4.29 8.63 -5.59
N GLU A 39 -5.41 8.71 -4.86
CA GLU A 39 -6.44 9.74 -5.10
C GLU A 39 -5.89 11.16 -5.03
N VAL A 40 -5.01 11.43 -4.06
CA VAL A 40 -4.35 12.75 -3.93
C VAL A 40 -3.40 13.01 -5.10
N LEU A 41 -2.63 12.02 -5.54
CA LEU A 41 -1.72 12.15 -6.68
C LEU A 41 -2.49 12.34 -7.98
N ASP A 42 -3.58 11.59 -8.20
CA ASP A 42 -4.44 11.71 -9.37
C ASP A 42 -5.08 13.11 -9.43
N ALA A 43 -5.63 13.60 -8.31
CA ALA A 43 -6.18 14.96 -8.24
C ALA A 43 -5.11 16.04 -8.50
N GLN A 44 -3.87 15.82 -8.06
CA GLN A 44 -2.75 16.73 -8.37
C GLN A 44 -2.36 16.68 -9.84
N VAL A 45 -2.36 15.49 -10.46
CA VAL A 45 -2.08 15.33 -11.90
C VAL A 45 -3.17 15.98 -12.74
N ASP A 46 -4.44 15.78 -12.40
CA ASP A 46 -5.56 16.43 -13.09
C ASP A 46 -5.45 17.96 -13.00
N ALA A 47 -5.07 18.50 -11.84
CA ALA A 47 -4.85 19.93 -11.68
C ALA A 47 -3.72 20.49 -12.57
N LEU A 48 -2.68 19.68 -12.86
CA LEU A 48 -1.60 20.07 -13.77
C LEU A 48 -2.06 20.21 -15.22
N ASP A 49 -3.15 19.56 -15.63
CA ASP A 49 -3.68 19.68 -16.98
C ASP A 49 -4.49 20.97 -17.17
N TYR A 50 -4.97 21.58 -16.08
CA TYR A 50 -5.66 22.87 -16.10
C TYR A 50 -4.72 24.06 -15.89
N ASP A 51 -3.61 23.87 -15.17
CA ASP A 51 -2.64 24.93 -14.87
C ASP A 51 -1.28 24.69 -15.56
N ASN A 52 -1.08 25.36 -16.71
CA ASN A 52 0.16 25.33 -17.48
C ASN A 52 1.32 26.12 -16.84
N SER A 53 1.13 26.74 -15.67
CA SER A 53 2.20 27.46 -14.97
C SER A 53 3.20 26.54 -14.27
N VAL A 54 2.88 25.26 -14.11
CA VAL A 54 3.75 24.30 -13.42
C VAL A 54 4.92 23.89 -14.29
N SER A 55 6.11 23.85 -13.70
CA SER A 55 7.32 23.49 -14.43
C SER A 55 7.27 22.05 -14.95
N ALA A 56 7.86 21.81 -16.12
CA ALA A 56 7.95 20.47 -16.70
C ALA A 56 8.57 19.43 -15.72
N LYS A 57 9.52 19.88 -14.89
CA LYS A 57 10.18 19.07 -13.87
C LYS A 57 9.24 18.65 -12.72
N GLU A 58 8.37 19.55 -12.28
CA GLU A 58 7.38 19.24 -11.25
C GLU A 58 6.29 18.31 -11.78
N ARG A 59 5.85 18.53 -13.03
CA ARG A 59 4.93 17.62 -13.73
C ARG A 59 5.53 16.21 -13.86
N GLU A 60 6.77 16.09 -14.31
CA GLU A 60 7.47 14.80 -14.41
C GLU A 60 7.58 14.10 -13.04
N LYS A 61 7.89 14.87 -11.98
CA LYS A 61 7.96 14.33 -10.61
C LYS A 61 6.61 13.82 -10.10
N LEU A 62 5.51 14.51 -10.38
CA LEU A 62 4.19 14.06 -9.96
C LEU A 62 3.76 12.80 -10.73
N LEU A 63 4.01 12.75 -12.04
CA LEU A 63 3.77 11.57 -12.86
C LEU A 63 4.63 10.37 -12.42
N SER A 64 5.87 10.59 -12.00
CA SER A 64 6.72 9.51 -11.50
C SER A 64 6.23 8.97 -10.16
N LEU A 65 5.77 9.84 -9.25
CA LEU A 65 5.13 9.42 -7.99
C LEU A 65 3.84 8.63 -8.24
N GLN A 66 3.01 9.07 -9.18
CA GLN A 66 1.79 8.37 -9.58
C GLN A 66 2.14 6.95 -10.09
N ARG A 67 3.11 6.82 -11.00
CA ARG A 67 3.57 5.51 -11.49
C ARG A 67 4.09 4.62 -10.36
N TYR A 68 4.94 5.17 -9.48
CA TYR A 68 5.49 4.43 -8.36
C TYR A 68 4.41 3.93 -7.39
N SER A 69 3.38 4.74 -7.14
CA SER A 69 2.23 4.32 -6.32
C SER A 69 1.48 3.11 -6.91
N GLN A 70 1.35 3.05 -8.25
CA GLN A 70 0.75 1.91 -8.95
C GLN A 70 1.64 0.66 -8.89
N GLU A 71 2.97 0.83 -8.95
CA GLU A 71 3.92 -0.28 -8.75
C GLU A 71 3.79 -0.88 -7.35
N ILE A 72 3.70 -0.05 -6.31
CA ILE A 72 3.48 -0.51 -4.93
C ILE A 72 2.14 -1.24 -4.81
N ARG A 73 1.10 -0.74 -5.47
CA ARG A 73 -0.21 -1.41 -5.50
C ARG A 73 -0.10 -2.83 -6.07
N GLN A 74 0.60 -2.98 -7.20
CA GLN A 74 0.84 -4.29 -7.80
C GLN A 74 1.68 -5.19 -6.89
N PHE A 75 2.69 -4.64 -6.23
CA PHE A 75 3.52 -5.36 -5.27
C PHE A 75 2.70 -5.92 -4.10
N ILE A 76 1.86 -5.09 -3.47
CA ILE A 76 0.99 -5.52 -2.36
C ILE A 76 0.01 -6.60 -2.84
N MET A 77 -0.65 -6.39 -3.98
CA MET A 77 -1.63 -7.34 -4.52
C MET A 77 -0.99 -8.69 -4.85
N GLY A 78 0.16 -8.69 -5.52
CA GLY A 78 0.88 -9.87 -5.97
C GLY A 78 1.50 -10.71 -4.85
N ARG A 79 1.62 -10.15 -3.64
CA ARG A 79 2.19 -10.88 -2.50
C ARG A 79 1.19 -11.92 -1.95
N PRO A 80 1.56 -13.22 -1.90
CA PRO A 80 0.77 -14.24 -1.25
C PRO A 80 0.83 -14.08 0.27
N ILE A 81 -0.33 -14.10 0.93
CA ILE A 81 -0.41 -14.21 2.38
C ILE A 81 -0.38 -15.71 2.68
N GLY A 82 0.72 -16.19 3.25
CA GLY A 82 0.87 -17.61 3.58
C GLY A 82 -0.22 -18.06 4.56
N PRO A 83 -0.73 -19.30 4.46
CA PRO A 83 -1.65 -19.83 5.44
C PRO A 83 -0.95 -19.86 6.80
N ARG A 84 -1.51 -19.16 7.81
CA ARG A 84 -1.08 -19.32 9.19
C ARG A 84 -1.34 -20.76 9.59
N ARG A 85 -0.27 -21.56 9.73
CA ARG A 85 -0.35 -22.87 10.38
C ARG A 85 -0.65 -22.62 11.86
N PHE A 86 -1.93 -22.60 12.22
CA PHE A 86 -2.33 -22.74 13.61
C PHE A 86 -2.01 -24.18 14.01
N GLY A 87 -0.83 -24.39 14.59
CA GLY A 87 -0.50 -25.66 15.24
C GLY A 87 -1.36 -25.78 16.49
N LEU A 88 -2.58 -26.29 16.34
CA LEU A 88 -3.36 -26.82 17.45
C LEU A 88 -2.64 -28.08 17.95
N PHE A 89 -1.69 -27.90 18.86
CA PHE A 89 -1.18 -29.00 19.68
C PHE A 89 -2.26 -29.34 20.70
N VAL A 90 -3.20 -30.20 20.30
CA VAL A 90 -4.09 -30.86 21.24
C VAL A 90 -3.36 -32.11 21.71
N GLU A 91 -2.60 -32.01 22.81
CA GLU A 91 -2.19 -33.20 23.56
C GLU A 91 -3.44 -33.74 24.26
N TYR A 92 -4.01 -34.82 23.72
CA TYR A 92 -5.03 -35.57 24.44
C TYR A 92 -4.36 -36.33 25.59
N PRO A 93 -4.85 -36.21 26.84
CA PRO A 93 -4.37 -37.03 27.93
C PRO A 93 -4.63 -38.52 27.64
N GLU A 94 -3.69 -39.38 28.05
CA GLU A 94 -3.83 -40.83 27.92
C GLU A 94 -5.15 -41.30 28.56
N GLY A 95 -6.04 -41.92 27.75
CA GLY A 95 -7.32 -42.46 28.20
C GLY A 95 -8.57 -41.92 27.52
N TYR A 96 -8.45 -41.00 26.55
CA TYR A 96 -9.57 -40.58 25.71
C TYR A 96 -9.75 -41.52 24.50
N GLU A 97 -10.24 -42.74 24.75
CA GLU A 97 -10.81 -43.61 23.72
C GLU A 97 -12.33 -43.55 23.84
N GLY A 98 -13.02 -43.24 22.73
CA GLY A 98 -14.48 -43.18 22.65
C GLY A 98 -15.15 -44.54 22.70
#